data_AF-A0A7T3G066-F1
#
_entry.id   AF-A0A7T3G066-F1
#
_cell.length_a   1.000
_cell.length_b   1.000
_cell.length_c   1.000
_cell.angle_alpha   90.00
_cell.angle_beta   90.00
_cell.angle_gamma   90.00
#
_symmetry.space_group_name_H-M   'P 1'
#
loop_
_entity.id
_entity.type
_entity.pdbx_description
1 polymer ?
#
loop_
_entity_poly.entity_id
_entity_poly.type
_entity_poly.pdbx_seq_one_letter_code
_entity_poly.pdbx_strand_id
1 'polypeptide(L)'
;MSQHPDWFRRADAAILQHLVEERPTYLALVANRLGMPTDYAQRRMDRLVEDGLVEPVTEEVVYRITERGERRLAAYTEREGAPGPGLVAGN
;
A
#
# COMPACT_ATOMS: atom_id res chain seq x y z
N MET A 1 -13.52 -15.39 -9.46
CA MET A 1 -14.08 -14.23 -8.74
C MET A 1 -13.00 -13.71 -7.82
N SER A 2 -12.40 -12.57 -8.15
CA SER A 2 -11.37 -11.95 -7.32
C SER A 2 -12.01 -11.53 -6.00
N GLN A 3 -11.56 -12.09 -4.87
CA GLN A 3 -12.09 -11.76 -3.54
C GLN A 3 -11.59 -10.42 -3.00
N HIS A 4 -10.79 -9.70 -3.80
CA HIS A 4 -10.44 -8.32 -3.51
C HIS A 4 -11.48 -7.39 -4.12
N PRO A 5 -11.79 -6.26 -3.46
CA PRO A 5 -12.62 -5.23 -4.06
C PRO A 5 -12.03 -4.78 -5.40
N ASP A 6 -12.88 -4.45 -6.37
CA ASP A 6 -12.45 -4.00 -7.72
C ASP A 6 -11.55 -2.76 -7.72
N TRP A 7 -11.54 -2.01 -6.61
CA TRP A 7 -10.69 -0.84 -6.43
C TRP A 7 -9.26 -1.18 -5.97
N PHE A 8 -9.02 -2.39 -5.44
CA PHE A 8 -7.76 -2.80 -4.83
C PHE A 8 -6.78 -3.25 -5.91
N ARG A 9 -5.63 -2.59 -5.99
CA ARG A 9 -4.64 -2.70 -7.05
C ARG A 9 -3.37 -3.35 -6.50
N ARG A 10 -2.55 -3.92 -7.39
CA ARG A 10 -1.19 -4.37 -7.05
C ARG A 10 -0.36 -3.28 -6.35
N ALA A 11 -0.53 -2.01 -6.74
CA ALA A 11 0.13 -0.88 -6.10
C ALA A 11 -0.23 -0.75 -4.60
N ASP A 12 -1.46 -1.08 -4.21
CA ASP A 12 -1.88 -1.05 -2.82
C ASP A 12 -1.21 -2.15 -2.02
N ALA A 13 -1.18 -3.37 -2.58
CA ALA A 13 -0.47 -4.49 -1.97
C ALA A 13 1.02 -4.17 -1.80
N ALA A 14 1.65 -3.48 -2.75
CA ALA A 14 3.03 -3.03 -2.64
C ALA A 14 3.22 -1.98 -1.53
N ILE A 15 2.28 -1.03 -1.37
CA ILE A 15 2.27 -0.08 -0.25
C ILE A 15 2.14 -0.81 1.08
N LEU A 16 1.19 -1.74 1.20
CA LEU A 16 0.98 -2.52 2.42
C LEU A 16 2.22 -3.36 2.75
N GLN A 17 2.83 -4.03 1.76
CA GLN A 17 4.05 -4.81 1.94
C GLN A 17 5.19 -3.95 2.49
N HIS A 18 5.38 -2.77 1.90
CA HIS A 18 6.40 -1.84 2.37
C HIS A 18 6.16 -1.37 3.81
N LEU A 19 4.90 -1.09 4.18
CA LEU A 19 4.54 -0.69 5.54
C LEU A 19 4.61 -1.82 6.58
N VAL A 20 4.60 -3.08 6.15
CA VAL A 20 4.87 -4.25 7.03
C VAL A 20 6.36 -4.37 7.33
N GLU A 21 7.21 -4.09 6.34
CA GLU A 21 8.66 -4.23 6.46
C GLU A 21 9.29 -3.07 7.24
N GLU A 22 8.66 -1.90 7.20
CA GLU A 22 9.18 -0.67 7.81
C GLU A 22 8.40 -0.25 9.06
N ARG A 23 9.02 0.60 9.88
CA ARG A 23 8.31 1.36 10.93
C ARG A 23 7.30 2.31 10.27
N PRO A 24 6.36 2.93 11.03
CA PRO A 24 5.47 3.96 10.47
C PRO A 24 6.26 4.95 9.59
N THR A 25 5.87 5.10 8.34
CA THR A 25 6.70 5.70 7.28
C THR A 25 5.97 6.80 6.52
N TYR A 26 6.74 7.82 6.12
CA TYR A 26 6.25 8.93 5.31
C TYR A 26 5.83 8.51 3.90
N LEU A 27 4.76 9.10 3.39
CA LEU A 27 4.31 8.87 2.01
C LEU A 27 5.43 9.09 0.98
N ALA A 28 6.25 10.12 1.17
CA ALA A 28 7.35 10.44 0.25
C ALA A 28 8.36 9.28 0.14
N LEU A 29 8.64 8.59 1.25
CA LEU A 29 9.53 7.43 1.27
C LEU A 29 8.88 6.22 0.60
N VAL A 30 7.60 5.98 0.85
CA VAL A 30 6.82 4.94 0.17
C VAL A 30 6.83 5.16 -1.35
N ALA A 31 6.52 6.38 -1.78
CA ALA A 31 6.48 6.75 -3.20
C ALA A 31 7.85 6.56 -3.87
N ASN A 32 8.92 7.03 -3.22
CA ASN A 32 10.29 6.89 -3.71
C ASN A 32 10.69 5.41 -3.81
N ARG A 33 10.47 4.62 -2.76
CA ARG A 33 10.86 3.21 -2.70
C ARG A 33 10.14 2.36 -3.75
N LEU A 34 8.87 2.67 -3.99
CA LEU A 34 8.03 1.93 -4.92
C LEU A 34 8.04 2.50 -6.34
N GLY A 35 8.80 3.55 -6.63
CA GLY A 35 8.86 4.17 -7.97
C GLY A 35 7.55 4.84 -8.39
N MET A 36 6.72 5.27 -7.45
CA MET A 36 5.40 5.86 -7.72
C MET A 36 5.46 7.39 -7.81
N PRO A 37 4.75 8.02 -8.75
CA PRO A 37 4.50 9.46 -8.70
C PRO A 37 3.80 9.84 -7.39
N THR A 38 4.24 10.92 -6.73
CA THR A 38 3.74 11.32 -5.41
C THR A 38 2.21 11.48 -5.39
N ASP A 39 1.63 12.16 -6.38
CA ASP A 39 0.17 12.33 -6.46
C ASP A 39 -0.58 11.01 -6.61
N TYR A 40 0.01 10.04 -7.31
CA TYR A 40 -0.57 8.71 -7.45
C TYR A 40 -0.48 7.95 -6.12
N ALA A 41 0.69 7.98 -5.47
CA ALA A 41 0.88 7.38 -4.15
C ALA A 41 -0.08 7.98 -3.11
N GLN A 42 -0.27 9.30 -3.10
CA GLN A 42 -1.22 10.00 -2.22
C GLN A 42 -2.64 9.46 -2.42
N ARG A 43 -3.14 9.42 -3.66
CA ARG A 43 -4.49 8.88 -3.95
C ARG A 43 -4.66 7.41 -3.55
N ARG A 44 -3.60 6.61 -3.61
CA ARG A 44 -3.64 5.22 -3.12
C ARG A 44 -3.66 5.16 -1.61
N MET A 45 -2.79 5.94 -0.95
CA MET A 45 -2.72 6.02 0.51
C MET A 45 -4.03 6.50 1.12
N ASP A 46 -4.63 7.56 0.57
CA ASP A 46 -5.93 8.08 1.00
C ASP A 46 -7.00 6.99 0.94
N ARG A 47 -7.02 6.23 -0.17
CA ARG A 47 -7.97 5.13 -0.33
C ARG A 47 -7.76 4.00 0.69
N LEU A 48 -6.51 3.72 1.03
CA LEU A 48 -6.16 2.72 2.04
C LEU A 48 -6.56 3.17 3.45
N VAL A 49 -6.43 4.47 3.74
CA VAL A 49 -6.91 5.07 4.99
C VAL A 49 -8.44 5.02 5.08
N GLU A 50 -9.14 5.38 4.00
CA GLU A 50 -10.61 5.29 3.92
C GLU A 50 -11.14 3.88 4.18
N ASP A 51 -10.45 2.82 3.72
CA ASP A 51 -10.84 1.42 3.95
C ASP A 51 -10.29 0.84 5.27
N GLY A 52 -9.60 1.66 6.07
CA GLY A 52 -9.02 1.27 7.37
C GLY A 52 -7.89 0.26 7.26
N LEU A 53 -7.19 0.21 6.12
CA LEU A 53 -6.05 -0.70 5.90
C LEU A 53 -4.72 -0.09 6.35
N VAL A 54 -4.68 1.24 6.44
CA VAL A 54 -3.56 2.05 6.90
C VAL A 54 -4.12 3.15 7.79
N GLU A 55 -3.35 3.63 8.74
CA GLU A 55 -3.73 4.79 9.56
C GLU A 55 -2.57 5.80 9.70
N PRO A 56 -2.88 7.11 9.77
CA PRO A 56 -1.91 8.15 10.07
C PRO A 56 -1.58 8.20 11.57
N VAL A 57 -0.31 8.42 11.91
CA VAL A 57 0.15 8.64 13.28
C VAL A 57 0.39 10.14 13.51
N THR A 58 -0.15 10.69 14.60
CA THR A 58 -0.55 12.10 14.73
C THR A 58 0.55 13.14 15.04
N GLU A 59 1.84 12.80 14.98
CA GLU A 59 2.91 13.81 15.22
C GLU A 59 3.61 14.30 13.95
N GLU A 60 3.70 13.51 12.88
CA GLU A 60 4.35 13.91 11.61
C GLU A 60 3.67 13.34 10.34
N VAL A 61 2.44 12.81 10.46
CA VAL A 61 1.69 12.09 9.41
C VAL A 61 2.59 11.03 8.72
N VAL A 62 3.09 10.11 9.55
CA VAL A 62 3.61 8.83 9.08
C VAL A 62 2.49 7.81 9.04
N TYR A 63 2.55 6.89 8.10
CA TYR A 63 1.53 5.86 7.89
C TYR A 63 2.00 4.53 8.46
N ARG A 64 1.09 3.80 9.11
CA ARG A 64 1.32 2.42 9.52
C ARG A 64 0.23 1.51 8.99
N ILE A 65 0.59 0.28 8.66
CA ILE A 65 -0.40 -0.73 8.30
C ILE A 65 -1.24 -1.10 9.53
N THR A 66 -2.53 -1.34 9.33
CA THR A 66 -3.42 -1.88 10.37
C THR A 66 -3.46 -3.41 10.30
N GLU A 67 -3.94 -4.08 11.35
CA GLU A 67 -4.17 -5.53 11.29
C GLU A 67 -5.10 -5.94 10.13
N ARG A 68 -6.06 -5.08 9.76
CA ARG A 68 -6.93 -5.30 8.62
C ARG A 68 -6.15 -5.22 7.31
N GLY A 69 -5.21 -4.27 7.20
CA GLY A 69 -4.25 -4.17 6.11
C GLY A 69 -3.39 -5.42 5.98
N GLU A 70 -2.85 -5.94 7.09
CA GLU A 70 -2.03 -7.15 7.11
C GLU A 70 -2.82 -8.36 6.58
N ARG A 71 -4.05 -8.57 7.08
CA ARG A 71 -4.94 -9.63 6.60
C ARG A 71 -5.25 -9.50 5.11
N ARG A 72 -5.45 -8.26 4.63
CA ARG A 72 -5.69 -8.00 3.21
C ARG A 72 -4.46 -8.33 2.36
N LEU A 73 -3.27 -7.96 2.82
CA LEU A 73 -2.01 -8.27 2.15
C LEU A 73 -1.76 -9.78 2.08
N ALA A 74 -1.95 -10.50 3.20
CA ALA A 74 -1.81 -11.95 3.23
C ALA A 74 -2.73 -12.63 2.20
N ALA A 75 -4.02 -12.26 2.17
CA ALA A 75 -4.99 -12.78 1.21
C ALA A 75 -4.62 -12.46 -0.25
N TYR A 76 -3.97 -11.31 -0.50
CA TYR A 76 -3.44 -10.97 -1.82
C TYR A 76 -2.25 -11.85 -2.18
N THR A 77 -1.27 -11.96 -1.29
CA THR A 77 -0.02 -12.71 -1.53
C THR A 77 -0.28 -14.20 -1.76
N GLU A 78 -1.22 -14.81 -1.04
CA GLU A 78 -1.63 -16.20 -1.25
C GLU A 78 -2.18 -16.47 -2.67
N ARG A 79 -2.80 -15.46 -3.29
CA ARG A 79 -3.47 -15.59 -4.59
C ARG A 79 -2.61 -15.15 -5.76
N GLU A 80 -1.99 -13.99 -5.61
CA GLU A 80 -1.31 -13.26 -6.68
C GLU A 80 0.22 -13.34 -6.57
N GLY A 81 0.72 -13.91 -5.47
CA GLY A 81 2.14 -13.89 -5.09
C GLY A 81 2.56 -12.55 -4.49
N ALA A 82 3.84 -12.44 -4.15
CA ALA A 82 4.39 -11.21 -3.58
C ALA A 82 4.17 -10.01 -4.53
N PRO A 83 3.68 -8.86 -4.03
CA PRO A 83 3.52 -7.68 -4.88
C PRO A 83 4.90 -7.16 -5.31
N GLY A 84 5.12 -7.07 -6.62
CA GLY A 84 6.34 -6.46 -7.16
C GLY A 84 6.38 -4.94 -6.92
N PRO A 85 7.58 -4.34 -6.79
CA PRO A 85 7.73 -2.89 -6.69
C PRO A 85 7.10 -2.21 -7.90
N GLY A 86 6.46 -1.07 -7.67
CA GLY A 86 5.60 -0.39 -8.62
C GLY A 86 6.35 0.23 -9.81
N LEU A 87 6.75 -0.57 -10.78
CA LEU A 87 7.03 -0.11 -12.14
C LEU A 87 6.66 -1.20 -13.15
N VAL A 88 5.47 -1.07 -13.74
CA VAL A 88 5.31 -1.35 -15.16
C VAL A 88 5.50 0.01 -15.86
N ALA A 89 6.75 0.38 -16.12
CA ALA A 89 7.01 1.27 -17.25
C ALA A 89 6.94 0.36 -18.47
N GLY A 90 5.75 0.29 -19.07
CA GLY A 90 5.68 -0.11 -20.47
C GLY A 90 6.42 0.93 -21.30
N ASN A 91 7.41 0.47 -22.07
CA ASN A 91 7.64 0.98 -23.41
C ASN A 91 6.85 0.09 -24.37
#